data_AF-A0A8S0RMK6-F1
#
_entry.id   AF-A0A8S0RMK6-F1
#
_cell.length_a   1.000
_cell.length_b   1.000
_cell.length_c   1.000
_cell.angle_alpha   90.00
_cell.angle_beta   90.00
_cell.angle_gamma   90.00
#
_symmetry.space_group_name_H-M   'P 1'
#
loop_
_entity.id
_entity.type
_entity.pdbx_description
1 polymer ?
#
loop_
_entity_poly.entity_id
_entity_poly.type
_entity_poly.pdbx_seq_one_letter_code
_entity_poly.pdbx_strand_id
1 'polypeptide(L)'
;MIAHLFHALVGDDETAIGVDIVGSSEAIMLAGLTLKRKWQARRKAHGKPYDKPNIVTGANVQVCWEKYARYFEVELKKVKLKKGYYIMDPVEAVDMVDENTICVAAILGSTLTGEFVDVKLLNELLAEKNNETGRDTPIHVDAAGGGFIAPFFS
;
A
#
# COMPACT_ATOMS: atom_id res chain seq x y z
N MET A 1 14.41 -5.81 -15.36
CA MET A 1 13.41 -6.87 -15.60
C MET A 1 12.14 -6.68 -14.77
N ILE A 2 12.12 -6.95 -13.45
CA ILE A 2 10.88 -6.86 -12.63
C ILE A 2 10.22 -5.48 -12.69
N ALA A 3 11.00 -4.40 -12.62
CA ALA A 3 10.45 -3.05 -12.73
C ALA A 3 9.73 -2.79 -14.07
N HIS A 4 10.27 -3.31 -15.18
CA HIS A 4 9.62 -3.21 -16.49
C HIS A 4 8.37 -4.09 -16.56
N LEU A 5 8.39 -5.29 -15.95
CA LEU A 5 7.22 -6.16 -15.83
C LEU A 5 6.05 -5.47 -15.10
N PHE A 6 6.36 -4.61 -14.14
CA PHE A 6 5.37 -3.82 -13.39
C PHE A 6 5.15 -2.42 -13.97
N HIS A 7 5.56 -2.19 -15.23
CA HIS A 7 5.37 -0.94 -15.95
C HIS A 7 5.89 0.30 -15.19
N ALA A 8 6.99 0.16 -14.46
CA ALA A 8 7.65 1.29 -13.83
C ALA A 8 8.11 2.30 -14.89
N LEU A 9 7.99 3.59 -14.59
CA LEU A 9 8.46 4.69 -15.44
C LEU A 9 9.99 4.80 -15.39
N VAL A 10 10.67 3.85 -16.02
CA VAL A 10 12.13 3.75 -16.10
C VAL A 10 12.47 3.54 -17.58
N GLY A 11 13.40 4.33 -18.11
CA GLY A 11 13.86 4.16 -19.50
C GLY A 11 14.57 2.82 -19.73
N ASP A 12 14.66 2.39 -20.99
CA ASP A 12 15.24 1.08 -21.35
C ASP A 12 16.70 0.91 -20.85
N ASP A 13 17.47 2.00 -20.81
CA ASP A 13 18.86 2.03 -20.34
C ASP A 13 19.01 2.54 -18.90
N GLU A 14 17.90 2.85 -18.22
CA GLU A 14 17.92 3.36 -16.85
C GLU A 14 17.89 2.24 -15.81
N THR A 15 18.65 2.44 -14.72
CA THR A 15 18.64 1.50 -13.59
C THR A 15 17.40 1.73 -12.74
N ALA A 16 16.50 0.75 -12.73
CA ALA A 16 15.34 0.75 -11.85
C ALA A 16 15.76 0.72 -10.36
N ILE A 17 14.97 1.39 -9.52
CA ILE A 17 15.17 1.39 -8.07
C ILE A 17 14.45 0.18 -7.46
N GLY A 18 15.21 -0.70 -6.82
CA GLY A 18 14.71 -1.88 -6.13
C GLY A 18 15.85 -2.63 -5.46
N VAL A 19 15.52 -3.64 -4.66
CA VAL A 19 16.50 -4.45 -3.94
C VAL A 19 15.99 -5.89 -3.85
N ASP A 20 16.90 -6.85 -3.91
CA ASP A 20 16.61 -8.25 -3.64
C ASP A 20 16.57 -8.50 -2.12
N ILE A 21 15.63 -9.31 -1.69
CA ILE A 21 15.25 -9.48 -0.27
C ILE A 21 14.87 -10.92 -0.02
N VAL A 22 14.92 -11.36 1.24
CA VAL A 22 14.67 -12.77 1.59
C VAL A 22 13.24 -13.22 1.28
N GLY A 23 12.27 -12.32 1.44
CA GLY A 23 10.88 -12.56 1.04
C GLY A 23 9.97 -11.39 1.42
N SER A 24 8.73 -11.39 0.93
CA SER A 24 7.83 -10.22 0.96
C SER A 24 7.65 -9.55 2.33
N SER A 25 7.85 -10.28 3.44
CA SER A 25 7.86 -9.69 4.78
C SER A 25 8.93 -8.60 4.95
N GLU A 26 10.15 -8.84 4.46
CA GLU A 26 11.24 -7.85 4.50
C GLU A 26 10.96 -6.69 3.54
N ALA A 27 10.50 -6.99 2.32
CA ALA A 27 10.11 -5.97 1.34
C ALA A 27 9.06 -5.00 1.90
N ILE A 28 8.02 -5.53 2.57
CA ILE A 28 6.94 -4.74 3.17
C ILE A 28 7.46 -3.86 4.30
N MET A 29 8.40 -4.36 5.12
CA MET A 29 9.03 -3.54 6.16
C MET A 29 9.83 -2.37 5.56
N LEU A 30 10.62 -2.61 4.50
CA LEU A 30 11.38 -1.57 3.81
C LEU A 30 10.47 -0.55 3.11
N ALA A 31 9.41 -1.03 2.44
CA ALA A 31 8.42 -0.18 1.80
C ALA A 31 7.69 0.70 2.83
N GLY A 32 7.20 0.10 3.92
CA GLY A 32 6.56 0.82 5.02
C GLY A 32 7.50 1.82 5.70
N LEU A 33 8.78 1.49 5.90
CA LEU A 33 9.76 2.44 6.42
C LEU A 33 9.94 3.65 5.49
N THR A 34 10.04 3.40 4.19
CA THR A 34 10.17 4.45 3.17
C THR A 34 8.96 5.38 3.18
N LEU A 35 7.75 4.80 3.21
CA LEU A 35 6.47 5.53 3.28
C LEU A 35 6.35 6.37 4.56
N LYS A 36 6.68 5.77 5.72
CA LYS A 36 6.70 6.49 7.00
C LYS A 36 7.68 7.66 6.97
N ARG A 37 8.90 7.47 6.45
CA ARG A 37 9.91 8.54 6.36
C ARG A 37 9.51 9.65 5.41
N LYS A 38 8.96 9.32 4.23
CA LYS A 38 8.44 10.31 3.26
C LYS A 38 7.30 11.13 3.87
N TRP A 39 6.35 10.47 4.54
CA TRP A 39 5.26 11.15 5.25
C TRP A 39 5.80 12.06 6.36
N GLN A 40 6.73 11.58 7.20
CA GLN A 40 7.33 12.40 8.27
C GLN A 40 8.06 13.63 7.72
N ALA A 41 8.82 13.49 6.63
CA ALA A 41 9.50 14.60 5.98
C ALA A 41 8.51 15.66 5.48
N ARG A 42 7.42 15.23 4.82
CA ARG A 42 6.34 16.12 4.39
C ARG A 42 5.69 16.85 5.56
N ARG A 43 5.35 16.13 6.64
CA ARG A 43 4.74 16.73 7.84
C ARG A 43 5.65 17.78 8.47
N LYS A 44 6.94 17.48 8.63
CA LYS A 44 7.96 18.41 9.15
C LYS A 44 8.11 19.65 8.29
N ALA A 45 8.16 19.50 6.96
CA ALA A 45 8.24 20.63 6.03
C ALA A 45 7.05 21.59 6.14
N HIS A 46 5.88 21.10 6.58
CA HIS A 46 4.68 21.90 6.80
C HIS A 46 4.45 22.27 8.28
N GLY A 47 5.42 22.03 9.17
CA GLY A 47 5.28 22.31 10.60
C GLY A 47 4.17 21.52 11.31
N LYS A 48 3.75 20.37 10.77
CA LYS A 48 2.66 19.54 11.32
C LYS A 48 3.21 18.42 12.24
N PRO A 49 2.42 17.96 13.22
CA PRO A 49 2.78 16.80 14.05
C PRO A 49 3.04 15.54 13.19
N TYR A 50 3.99 14.69 13.61
CA TYR A 50 4.43 13.51 12.84
C TYR A 50 4.59 12.25 13.70
N ASP A 51 3.92 12.22 14.84
CA ASP A 51 4.02 11.22 15.90
C ASP A 51 2.98 10.08 15.79
N LYS A 52 1.90 10.25 15.01
CA LYS A 52 0.78 9.29 14.94
C LYS A 52 0.50 8.75 13.53
N PRO A 53 1.46 8.12 12.84
CA PRO A 53 1.22 7.57 11.50
C PRO A 53 0.23 6.40 11.54
N ASN A 54 -0.57 6.24 10.49
CA ASN A 54 -1.41 5.05 10.26
C ASN A 54 -1.25 4.50 8.83
N ILE A 55 -1.61 3.23 8.65
CA ILE A 55 -1.81 2.59 7.34
C ILE A 55 -3.23 2.06 7.23
N VAL A 56 -3.81 2.09 6.03
CA VAL A 56 -5.12 1.50 5.74
C VAL A 56 -4.95 0.23 4.92
N THR A 57 -5.55 -0.87 5.35
CA THR A 57 -5.54 -2.17 4.67
C THR A 57 -6.89 -2.87 4.77
N GLY A 58 -7.09 -3.97 4.04
CA GLY A 58 -8.17 -4.91 4.33
C GLY A 58 -7.92 -5.70 5.61
N ALA A 59 -8.97 -6.25 6.23
CA ALA A 59 -8.83 -7.18 7.34
C ALA A 59 -8.28 -8.56 6.91
N ASN A 60 -8.24 -8.83 5.59
CA ASN A 60 -7.59 -9.99 4.96
C ASN A 60 -6.06 -9.83 4.79
N VAL A 61 -5.45 -8.86 5.47
CA VAL A 61 -4.02 -8.58 5.38
C VAL A 61 -3.14 -9.71 5.92
N GLN A 62 -1.99 -9.94 5.27
CA GLN A 62 -0.99 -10.89 5.76
C GLN A 62 -0.32 -10.35 7.05
N VAL A 63 0.06 -11.25 7.96
CA VAL A 63 0.61 -10.92 9.29
C VAL A 63 1.84 -10.00 9.28
N CYS A 64 2.57 -9.90 8.18
CA CYS A 64 3.73 -9.02 8.00
C CYS A 64 3.37 -7.55 8.17
N TRP A 65 2.16 -7.13 7.76
CA TRP A 65 1.68 -5.77 7.96
C TRP A 65 1.38 -5.48 9.44
N GLU A 66 0.89 -6.49 10.17
CA GLU A 66 0.72 -6.38 11.63
C GLU A 66 2.06 -6.29 12.36
N LYS A 67 3.05 -7.08 11.90
CA LYS A 67 4.43 -7.00 12.40
C LYS A 67 5.02 -5.62 12.12
N TYR A 68 4.88 -5.11 10.90
CA TYR A 68 5.32 -3.76 10.54
C TYR A 68 4.67 -2.71 11.45
N ALA A 69 3.34 -2.71 11.55
CA ALA A 69 2.59 -1.77 12.37
C ALA A 69 3.04 -1.78 13.82
N ARG A 70 3.23 -2.98 14.40
CA ARG A 70 3.68 -3.14 15.78
C ARG A 70 5.13 -2.72 16.00
N TYR A 71 6.05 -3.16 15.16
CA TYR A 71 7.49 -2.93 15.36
C TYR A 71 7.90 -1.50 15.04
N PHE A 72 7.19 -0.86 14.11
CA PHE A 72 7.51 0.49 13.67
C PHE A 72 6.52 1.53 14.16
N GLU A 73 5.68 1.23 15.15
CA GLU A 73 4.76 2.19 15.78
C GLU A 73 3.91 2.93 14.75
N VAL A 74 3.11 2.16 14.02
CA VAL A 74 2.14 2.66 13.03
C VAL A 74 0.79 2.05 13.37
N GLU A 75 -0.25 2.86 13.44
CA GLU A 75 -1.61 2.37 13.63
C GLU A 75 -2.07 1.60 12.38
N LEU A 76 -2.63 0.40 12.57
CA LEU A 76 -3.18 -0.41 11.48
C LEU A 76 -4.70 -0.28 11.43
N LYS A 77 -5.19 0.49 10.47
CA LYS A 77 -6.63 0.64 10.18
C LYS A 77 -7.06 -0.44 9.20
N LYS A 78 -7.99 -1.31 9.64
CA LYS A 78 -8.48 -2.44 8.84
C LYS A 78 -9.91 -2.22 8.38
N VAL A 79 -10.13 -2.24 7.07
CA VAL A 79 -11.45 -2.35 6.44
C VAL A 79 -12.02 -3.73 6.76
N LYS A 80 -13.22 -3.78 7.34
CA LYS A 80 -13.83 -5.05 7.77
C LYS A 80 -14.32 -5.84 6.56
N LEU A 81 -14.11 -7.15 6.59
CA LEU A 81 -14.66 -8.04 5.57
C LEU A 81 -16.17 -8.24 5.79
N LYS A 82 -16.90 -8.46 4.69
CA LYS A 82 -18.34 -8.76 4.71
C LYS A 82 -18.56 -10.18 4.22
N LYS A 83 -19.65 -10.82 4.63
CA LYS A 83 -20.00 -12.15 4.10
C LYS A 83 -20.21 -12.04 2.59
N GLY A 84 -19.52 -12.86 1.81
CA GLY A 84 -19.54 -12.80 0.35
C GLY A 84 -18.66 -11.71 -0.28
N TYR A 85 -17.89 -10.96 0.53
CA TYR A 85 -16.92 -9.96 0.05
C TYR A 85 -15.67 -9.99 0.95
N TYR A 86 -14.65 -10.74 0.53
CA TYR A 86 -13.52 -11.14 1.37
C TYR A 86 -12.21 -10.40 1.04
N ILE A 87 -12.29 -9.37 0.21
CA ILE A 87 -11.21 -8.42 -0.08
C ILE A 87 -11.49 -7.05 0.53
N MET A 88 -10.51 -6.17 0.50
CA MET A 88 -10.68 -4.77 0.90
C MET A 88 -11.64 -4.07 -0.06
N ASP A 89 -12.67 -3.41 0.48
CA ASP A 89 -13.53 -2.51 -0.27
C ASP A 89 -12.79 -1.18 -0.53
N PRO A 90 -12.52 -0.80 -1.80
CA PRO A 90 -11.82 0.44 -2.12
C PRO A 90 -12.48 1.70 -1.56
N VAL A 91 -13.82 1.74 -1.51
CA VAL A 91 -14.56 2.92 -1.03
C VAL A 91 -14.34 3.09 0.46
N GLU A 92 -14.55 2.03 1.25
CA GLU A 92 -14.31 2.07 2.70
C GLU A 92 -12.84 2.34 3.02
N ALA A 93 -11.91 1.80 2.23
CA ALA A 93 -10.49 2.08 2.40
C ALA A 93 -10.19 3.57 2.23
N VAL A 94 -10.70 4.20 1.18
CA VAL A 94 -10.52 5.63 0.93
C VAL A 94 -11.17 6.46 2.03
N ASP A 95 -12.34 6.08 2.54
CA ASP A 95 -13.00 6.78 3.65
C ASP A 95 -12.16 6.81 4.94
N MET A 96 -11.43 5.72 5.23
CA MET A 96 -10.56 5.63 6.42
C MET A 96 -9.27 6.47 6.34
N VAL A 97 -8.92 6.99 5.15
CA VAL A 97 -7.71 7.81 4.92
C VAL A 97 -7.84 9.17 5.59
N ASP A 98 -6.84 9.56 6.37
CA ASP A 98 -6.68 10.88 6.98
C ASP A 98 -5.30 11.49 6.70
N GLU A 99 -4.99 12.64 7.30
CA GLU A 99 -3.70 13.33 7.12
C GLU A 99 -2.49 12.61 7.73
N ASN A 100 -2.72 11.58 8.53
CA ASN A 100 -1.70 10.75 9.15
C ASN A 100 -1.52 9.40 8.43
N THR A 101 -2.35 9.11 7.44
CA THR A 101 -2.20 7.92 6.60
C THR A 101 -0.94 8.02 5.75
N ILE A 102 -0.04 7.05 5.92
CA ILE A 102 1.23 6.99 5.18
C ILE A 102 1.08 6.25 3.84
N CYS A 103 0.11 5.32 3.76
CA CYS A 103 -0.34 4.68 2.51
C CYS A 103 -1.66 3.91 2.71
N VAL A 104 -2.28 3.54 1.60
CA VAL A 104 -3.24 2.43 1.53
C VAL A 104 -2.51 1.20 0.95
N ALA A 105 -2.53 0.07 1.65
CA ALA A 105 -1.93 -1.17 1.15
C ALA A 105 -3.01 -2.08 0.54
N ALA A 106 -2.97 -2.22 -0.78
CA ALA A 106 -3.84 -3.11 -1.53
C ALA A 106 -3.16 -4.47 -1.73
N ILE A 107 -3.94 -5.56 -1.74
CA ILE A 107 -3.42 -6.92 -1.85
C ILE A 107 -3.79 -7.48 -3.22
N LEU A 108 -2.77 -7.79 -4.03
CA LEU A 108 -2.94 -8.45 -5.30
C LEU A 108 -2.67 -9.95 -5.10
N GLY A 109 -3.74 -10.68 -4.77
CA GLY A 109 -3.70 -12.10 -4.46
C GLY A 109 -3.80 -12.34 -2.95
N SER A 110 -5.02 -12.26 -2.41
CA SER A 110 -5.28 -12.51 -1.00
C SER A 110 -4.84 -13.92 -0.60
N THR A 111 -4.19 -14.05 0.56
CA THR A 111 -3.84 -15.37 1.12
C THR A 111 -5.07 -16.18 1.54
N LEU A 112 -6.23 -15.55 1.70
CA LEU A 112 -7.47 -16.21 2.13
C LEU A 112 -8.26 -16.78 0.95
N THR A 113 -8.39 -16.01 -0.14
CA THR A 113 -9.28 -16.35 -1.26
C THR A 113 -8.59 -16.37 -2.63
N GLY A 114 -7.35 -15.90 -2.72
CA GLY A 114 -6.65 -15.70 -4.00
C GLY A 114 -7.13 -14.47 -4.78
N GLU A 115 -8.20 -13.80 -4.33
CA GLU A 115 -8.81 -12.68 -5.03
C GLU A 115 -7.90 -11.44 -5.06
N PHE A 116 -8.07 -10.63 -6.10
CA PHE A 116 -7.36 -9.37 -6.29
C PHE A 116 -8.22 -8.22 -5.79
N VAL A 117 -7.65 -7.34 -4.98
CA VAL A 117 -8.27 -6.04 -4.71
C VAL A 117 -8.31 -5.24 -6.01
N ASP A 118 -9.39 -4.51 -6.26
CA ASP A 118 -9.49 -3.58 -7.39
C ASP A 118 -8.59 -2.36 -7.14
N VAL A 119 -7.30 -2.50 -7.48
CA VAL A 119 -6.27 -1.46 -7.32
C VAL A 119 -6.58 -0.26 -8.21
N LYS A 120 -7.23 -0.46 -9.36
CA LYS A 120 -7.58 0.62 -10.28
C LYS A 120 -8.64 1.52 -9.68
N LEU A 121 -9.74 0.95 -9.21
CA LEU A 121 -10.80 1.70 -8.53
C LEU A 121 -10.25 2.41 -7.29
N LEU A 122 -9.41 1.73 -6.49
CA LEU A 122 -8.75 2.34 -5.35
C LEU A 122 -7.92 3.57 -5.75
N ASN A 123 -7.15 3.47 -6.83
CA ASN A 123 -6.33 4.59 -7.32
C ASN A 123 -7.19 5.77 -7.78
N GLU A 124 -8.28 5.52 -8.50
CA GLU A 124 -9.20 6.57 -8.98
C GLU A 124 -9.82 7.33 -7.81
N LEU A 125 -10.40 6.61 -6.84
CA LEU A 125 -11.02 7.21 -5.65
C LEU A 125 -10.00 7.95 -4.76
N LEU A 126 -8.80 7.38 -4.58
CA LEU A 126 -7.77 8.00 -3.76
C LEU A 126 -7.18 9.25 -4.44
N ALA A 127 -7.08 9.25 -5.77
CA ALA A 127 -6.65 10.43 -6.52
C ALA A 127 -7.66 11.58 -6.40
N GLU A 128 -8.97 11.30 -6.47
CA GLU A 128 -10.02 12.28 -6.21
C GLU A 128 -9.91 12.86 -4.78
N LYS A 129 -9.84 12.01 -3.76
CA LYS A 129 -9.67 12.46 -2.37
C LYS A 129 -8.38 13.26 -2.15
N ASN A 130 -7.28 12.88 -2.80
CA ASN A 130 -6.02 13.62 -2.75
C ASN A 130 -6.18 15.03 -3.35
N ASN A 131 -6.84 15.14 -4.51
CA ASN A 131 -7.10 16.43 -5.17
C ASN A 131 -7.99 17.34 -4.31
N GLU A 132 -9.08 16.80 -3.74
CA GLU A 132 -10.00 17.56 -2.89
C GLU A 132 -9.35 18.07 -1.61
N THR A 133 -8.47 17.26 -1.02
CA THR A 133 -7.95 17.53 0.32
C THR A 133 -6.53 18.10 0.33
N GLY A 134 -5.90 18.22 -0.84
CA GLY A 134 -4.50 18.60 -1.00
C GLY A 134 -3.55 17.58 -0.33
N ARG A 135 -3.99 16.32 -0.20
CA ARG A 135 -3.19 15.22 0.34
C ARG A 135 -2.43 14.53 -0.78
N ASP A 136 -1.43 13.75 -0.39
CA ASP A 136 -0.60 12.94 -1.28
C ASP A 136 -0.44 11.55 -0.63
N THR A 137 -1.57 10.86 -0.46
CA THR A 137 -1.58 9.51 0.12
C THR A 137 -1.32 8.49 -1.00
N PRO A 138 -0.23 7.71 -0.93
CA PRO A 138 0.12 6.74 -1.97
C PRO A 138 -0.54 5.37 -1.74
N ILE A 139 -0.49 4.52 -2.77
CA ILE A 139 -0.83 3.10 -2.70
C ILE A 139 0.44 2.27 -2.68
N HIS A 140 0.48 1.23 -1.84
CA HIS A 140 1.42 0.13 -1.96
C HIS A 140 0.65 -1.13 -2.36
N VAL A 141 1.14 -1.86 -3.37
CA VAL A 141 0.52 -3.12 -3.81
C VAL A 141 1.33 -4.28 -3.27
N ASP A 142 0.79 -5.00 -2.29
CA ASP A 142 1.30 -6.29 -1.83
C ASP A 142 0.93 -7.36 -2.86
N ALA A 143 1.84 -7.57 -3.80
CA ALA A 143 1.69 -8.53 -4.89
C ALA A 143 2.46 -9.85 -4.62
N ALA A 144 2.59 -10.25 -3.34
CA ALA A 144 3.31 -11.48 -2.99
C ALA A 144 2.76 -12.73 -3.69
N GLY A 145 1.43 -12.80 -3.86
CA GLY A 145 0.79 -13.87 -4.62
C GLY A 145 0.61 -13.55 -6.10
N GLY A 146 0.07 -12.37 -6.43
CA GLY A 146 -0.36 -12.01 -7.78
C GLY A 146 0.71 -11.39 -8.68
N GLY A 147 1.85 -10.96 -8.13
CA GLY A 147 2.86 -10.19 -8.87
C GLY A 147 3.50 -10.93 -10.04
N PHE A 148 3.58 -12.25 -9.97
CA PHE A 148 4.07 -13.09 -11.08
C PHE A 148 2.96 -13.93 -11.72
N ILE A 149 1.70 -13.55 -11.50
CA ILE A 149 0.53 -14.17 -12.12
C ILE A 149 -0.16 -13.16 -13.03
N ALA A 150 -0.56 -12.01 -12.49
CA ALA A 150 -1.30 -10.99 -13.23
C ALA A 150 -0.60 -10.62 -14.56
N PRO A 151 0.71 -10.31 -14.61
CA PRO A 151 1.36 -9.90 -15.86
C PRO A 151 1.33 -10.91 -17.01
N PHE A 152 0.98 -12.17 -16.76
CA PHE A 152 0.98 -13.23 -17.75
C PHE A 152 -0.42 -13.79 -18.07
N PHE A 153 -1.41 -13.53 -17.20
CA PHE A 153 -2.73 -14.15 -17.26
C PHE A 153 -3.91 -13.17 -17.17
N SER A 154 -3.67 -11.89 -16.90
CA SER A 154 -4.72 -10.86 -16.82
C SER A 154 -4.89 -10.10 -18.13
#